data_AF-A0A4Z0F3Z9-F1
#
_entry.id   AF-A0A4Z0F3Z9-F1
#
_cell.length_a   1.000
_cell.length_b   1.000
_cell.length_c   1.000
_cell.angle_alpha   90.00
_cell.angle_beta   90.00
_cell.angle_gamma   90.00
#
_symmetry.space_group_name_H-M   'P 1'
#
loop_
_entity.id
_entity.type
_entity.pdbx_description
1 polymer ?
#
loop_
_entity_poly.entity_id
_entity_poly.type
_entity_poly.pdbx_seq_one_letter_code
_entity_poly.pdbx_strand_id
1 'polypeptide(L)'
;MNTDDSFDRALAMTNDPSSPIDLTGLDPIHRAWVITSRPDCPIDLDGLSAEDRAYVMAYRPDCPIDMTGLTSYDRAWVMIHRRDCPIDLTGLGPSNRAWVM
;
A
#
# COMPACT_ATOMS: atom_id res chain seq x y z
N MET A 1 19.55 8.57 2.70
CA MET A 1 18.84 8.65 3.99
C MET A 1 19.21 7.41 4.79
N ASN A 2 19.35 7.49 6.11
CA ASN A 2 19.44 6.30 6.97
C ASN A 2 18.02 5.73 7.10
N THR A 3 17.85 4.41 7.04
CA THR A 3 16.57 3.72 7.31
C THR A 3 15.97 4.13 8.67
N ASP A 4 16.81 4.39 9.68
CA ASP A 4 16.34 4.85 11.00
C ASP A 4 15.68 6.25 10.91
N ASP A 5 16.28 7.18 10.14
CA ASP A 5 15.74 8.53 9.93
C ASP A 5 14.42 8.50 9.16
N SER A 6 14.34 7.60 8.18
CA SER A 6 13.13 7.34 7.38
C SER A 6 11.98 6.81 8.23
N PHE A 7 12.26 5.84 9.09
CA PHE A 7 11.30 5.26 10.01
C PHE A 7 10.82 6.29 11.03
N ASP A 8 11.73 7.01 11.68
CA ASP A 8 11.41 8.00 12.71
C ASP A 8 10.54 9.13 12.15
N ARG A 9 10.84 9.62 10.94
CA ARG A 9 10.02 10.63 10.25
C ARG A 9 8.62 10.10 9.95
N ALA A 10 8.50 8.89 9.43
CA ALA A 10 7.21 8.27 9.14
C ALA A 10 6.39 8.05 10.43
N LEU A 11 7.02 7.52 11.48
CA LEU A 11 6.41 7.32 12.79
C LEU A 11 5.90 8.64 13.39
N ALA A 12 6.65 9.72 13.26
CA ALA A 12 6.22 11.04 13.74
C ALA A 12 4.98 11.54 12.98
N MET A 13 4.93 11.36 11.65
CA MET A 13 3.77 11.76 10.83
C MET A 13 2.53 10.92 11.11
N THR A 14 2.69 9.61 11.37
CA THR A 14 1.57 8.71 11.65
C THR A 14 1.00 8.86 13.06
N ASN A 15 1.84 9.19 14.05
CA ASN A 15 1.40 9.37 15.44
C ASN A 15 0.73 10.72 15.72
N ASP A 16 1.10 11.78 15.00
CA ASP A 16 0.51 13.11 15.16
C ASP A 16 -0.21 13.56 13.88
N PRO A 17 -1.56 13.51 13.86
CA PRO A 17 -2.38 14.01 12.75
C PRO A 17 -2.13 15.48 12.38
N SER A 18 -1.59 16.29 13.30
CA SER A 18 -1.30 17.71 13.04
C SER A 18 0.06 17.91 12.37
N SER A 19 0.92 16.88 12.39
CA SER A 19 2.24 16.92 11.78
C SER A 19 2.13 17.09 10.25
N PRO A 20 2.93 17.97 9.63
CA PRO A 20 2.93 18.14 8.19
C PRO A 20 3.40 16.87 7.50
N ILE A 21 2.71 16.50 6.43
CA ILE A 21 3.05 15.32 5.63
C ILE A 21 4.18 15.70 4.66
N ASP A 22 5.31 15.00 4.76
CA ASP A 22 6.43 15.11 3.83
C ASP A 22 6.97 13.72 3.48
N LEU A 23 6.57 13.22 2.32
CA LEU A 23 7.02 11.91 1.83
C LEU A 23 8.40 11.96 1.17
N THR A 24 9.01 13.14 1.04
CA THR A 24 10.26 13.33 0.29
C THR A 24 11.42 12.63 0.98
N GLY A 25 12.14 11.82 0.21
CA GLY A 25 13.32 11.08 0.66
C GLY A 25 13.01 9.86 1.53
N LEU A 26 11.76 9.64 1.95
CA LEU A 26 11.33 8.44 2.66
C LEU A 26 11.54 7.18 1.80
N ASP A 27 11.91 6.10 2.47
CA ASP A 27 11.96 4.78 1.84
C ASP A 27 10.56 4.36 1.40
N PRO A 28 10.41 3.60 0.29
CA PRO A 28 9.12 3.21 -0.26
C PRO A 28 8.16 2.59 0.78
N ILE A 29 8.67 1.70 1.63
CA ILE A 29 7.86 1.05 2.67
C ILE A 29 7.33 2.04 3.72
N HIS A 30 8.14 3.04 4.10
CA HIS A 30 7.72 4.08 5.04
C HIS A 30 6.76 5.08 4.38
N ARG A 31 6.94 5.40 3.11
CA ARG A 31 5.96 6.18 2.32
C ARG A 31 4.61 5.47 2.30
N ALA A 32 4.60 4.18 1.96
CA ALA A 32 3.41 3.36 1.92
C ALA A 32 2.71 3.32 3.29
N TRP A 33 3.47 3.21 4.37
CA TRP A 33 2.93 3.24 5.73
C TRP A 33 2.28 4.58 6.09
N VAL A 34 2.92 5.71 5.77
CA VAL A 34 2.34 7.05 6.01
C VAL A 34 1.06 7.21 5.18
N ILE A 35 1.11 6.89 3.88
CA ILE A 35 -0.06 6.94 3.00
C ILE A 35 -1.17 6.08 3.59
N THR A 36 -0.91 4.85 4.02
CA THR A 36 -1.96 4.00 4.59
C THR A 36 -2.54 4.53 5.90
N SER A 37 -1.71 5.10 6.78
CA SER A 37 -2.12 5.48 8.14
C SER A 37 -2.78 6.86 8.22
N ARG A 38 -2.54 7.74 7.26
CA ARG A 38 -3.01 9.12 7.25
C ARG A 38 -4.05 9.35 6.15
N PRO A 39 -5.36 9.36 6.45
CA PRO A 39 -6.41 9.54 5.44
C PRO A 39 -6.29 10.85 4.63
N ASP A 40 -5.73 11.89 5.24
CA ASP A 40 -5.45 13.19 4.61
C ASP A 40 -4.18 13.21 3.75
N CYS A 41 -3.36 12.15 3.80
CA CYS A 41 -2.21 11.99 2.92
C CYS A 41 -2.68 11.77 1.49
N PRO A 42 -2.17 12.55 0.51
CA PRO A 42 -2.40 12.28 -0.90
C PRO A 42 -1.84 10.90 -1.25
N ILE A 43 -2.56 10.20 -2.11
CA ILE A 43 -2.18 8.85 -2.56
C ILE A 43 -1.25 9.01 -3.75
N ASP A 44 0.01 8.66 -3.55
CA ASP A 44 1.04 8.58 -4.58
C ASP A 44 1.71 7.20 -4.50
N LEU A 45 1.47 6.39 -5.53
CA LEU A 45 1.98 5.02 -5.62
C LEU A 45 3.28 4.95 -6.46
N ASP A 46 3.76 6.07 -7.01
CA ASP A 46 4.92 6.07 -7.87
C ASP A 46 6.22 5.81 -7.09
N GLY A 47 7.04 4.94 -7.66
CA GLY A 47 8.29 4.48 -7.04
C GLY A 47 8.10 3.49 -5.88
N LEU A 48 6.86 3.05 -5.61
CA LEU A 48 6.60 1.98 -4.64
C LEU A 48 6.80 0.59 -5.28
N SER A 49 7.19 -0.39 -4.46
CA SER A 49 7.24 -1.79 -4.89
C SER A 49 5.82 -2.34 -5.13
N ALA A 50 5.70 -3.48 -5.81
CA ALA A 50 4.40 -4.14 -6.01
C ALA A 50 3.71 -4.46 -4.68
N GLU A 51 4.47 -4.93 -3.70
CA GLU A 51 3.99 -5.24 -2.35
C GLU A 51 3.50 -3.98 -1.63
N ASP A 52 4.27 -2.89 -1.65
CA ASP A 52 3.90 -1.62 -1.02
C ASP A 52 2.64 -1.01 -1.65
N ARG A 53 2.53 -1.07 -2.99
CA ARG A 53 1.34 -0.62 -3.71
C ARG A 53 0.11 -1.44 -3.31
N ALA A 54 0.26 -2.76 -3.22
CA ALA A 54 -0.81 -3.66 -2.80
C ALA A 54 -1.23 -3.40 -1.34
N TYR A 55 -0.27 -3.13 -0.46
CA TYR A 55 -0.55 -2.74 0.92
C TYR A 55 -1.39 -1.46 1.00
N VAL A 56 -1.00 -0.41 0.28
CA VAL A 56 -1.78 0.84 0.22
C VAL A 56 -3.17 0.57 -0.32
N MET A 57 -3.29 -0.11 -1.47
CA MET A 57 -4.60 -0.40 -2.08
C MET A 57 -5.50 -1.25 -1.19
N ALA A 58 -4.94 -2.20 -0.43
CA ALA A 58 -5.70 -3.06 0.48
C ALA A 58 -6.29 -2.30 1.67
N TYR A 59 -5.54 -1.34 2.22
CA TYR A 59 -5.88 -0.69 3.49
C TYR A 59 -6.37 0.76 3.36
N ARG A 60 -6.28 1.37 2.17
CA ARG A 60 -6.89 2.68 1.85
C ARG A 60 -8.10 2.49 0.91
N PRO A 61 -9.33 2.50 1.45
CA PRO A 61 -10.54 2.31 0.64
C PRO A 61 -10.76 3.36 -0.46
N ASP A 62 -10.19 4.55 -0.28
CA ASP A 62 -10.23 5.66 -1.24
C ASP A 62 -9.13 5.59 -2.31
N CYS A 63 -8.14 4.70 -2.16
CA CYS A 63 -7.14 4.43 -3.18
C CYS A 63 -7.80 3.80 -4.41
N PRO A 64 -7.56 4.25 -5.65
CA PRO A 64 -7.98 3.49 -6.83
C PRO A 64 -7.33 2.10 -6.85
N ILE A 65 -8.06 1.10 -7.33
CA ILE A 65 -7.51 -0.26 -7.51
C ILE A 65 -6.85 -0.34 -8.88
N ASP A 66 -5.53 -0.53 -8.90
CA ASP A 66 -4.74 -0.82 -10.09
C ASP A 66 -3.85 -2.06 -9.86
N MET A 67 -4.20 -3.16 -10.52
CA MET A 67 -3.49 -4.44 -10.41
C MET A 67 -2.28 -4.54 -11.36
N THR A 68 -1.99 -3.49 -12.14
CA THR A 68 -0.96 -3.50 -13.17
C THR A 68 0.43 -3.58 -12.55
N GLY A 69 1.24 -4.54 -13.01
CA GLY A 69 2.59 -4.78 -12.50
C GLY A 69 2.66 -5.43 -11.13
N LEU A 70 1.52 -5.82 -10.54
CA LEU A 70 1.48 -6.61 -9.30
C LEU A 70 1.76 -8.08 -9.55
N THR A 71 2.38 -8.76 -8.57
CA THR A 71 2.51 -10.21 -8.62
C THR A 71 1.15 -10.89 -8.39
N SER A 72 1.06 -12.19 -8.69
CA SER A 72 -0.15 -12.95 -8.39
C SER A 72 -0.47 -13.00 -6.89
N TYR A 73 0.53 -12.88 -6.02
CA TYR A 73 0.34 -12.83 -4.57
C TYR A 73 -0.23 -11.47 -4.15
N ASP A 74 0.37 -10.38 -4.63
CA ASP A 74 -0.06 -9.01 -4.32
C ASP A 74 -1.49 -8.74 -4.78
N ARG A 75 -1.85 -9.23 -5.98
CA ARG A 75 -3.22 -9.14 -6.50
C ARG A 75 -4.22 -9.86 -5.60
N ALA A 76 -3.89 -11.07 -5.16
CA ALA A 76 -4.73 -11.83 -4.25
C ALA A 76 -4.86 -11.14 -2.89
N TRP A 77 -3.76 -10.58 -2.37
CA TRP A 77 -3.75 -9.81 -1.12
C TRP A 77 -4.75 -8.66 -1.16
N VAL A 78 -4.74 -7.86 -2.23
CA VAL A 78 -5.69 -6.74 -2.41
C VAL A 78 -7.13 -7.26 -2.46
N MET A 79 -7.43 -8.29 -3.25
CA MET A 79 -8.79 -8.84 -3.39
C MET A 79 -9.37 -9.32 -2.05
N ILE A 80 -8.54 -9.87 -1.17
CA ILE A 80 -8.98 -10.44 0.11
C ILE A 80 -9.21 -9.35 1.17
N HIS A 81 -8.35 -8.35 1.21
CA HIS A 81 -8.41 -7.31 2.24
C HIS A 81 -9.36 -6.17 1.85
N ARG A 82 -9.62 -6.00 0.55
CA ARG A 82 -10.43 -4.91 0.03
C ARG A 82 -11.77 -5.39 -0.51
N ARG A 83 -12.83 -5.14 0.27
CA ARG A 83 -14.19 -5.64 -0.01
C ARG A 83 -14.82 -5.12 -1.30
N ASP A 84 -14.47 -3.91 -1.73
CA ASP A 84 -14.92 -3.31 -2.99
C ASP A 84 -14.09 -3.79 -4.20
N CYS A 85 -13.05 -4.59 -4.00
CA CYS A 85 -12.25 -5.14 -5.08
C CYS A 85 -13.00 -6.27 -5.79
N PRO A 86 -13.22 -6.19 -7.12
CA PRO A 86 -13.71 -7.32 -7.89
C PRO A 86 -12.71 -8.48 -7.82
N ILE A 87 -13.25 -9.71 -7.71
CA ILE A 87 -12.44 -10.93 -7.78
C ILE A 87 -12.08 -11.20 -9.24
N ASP A 88 -10.79 -11.23 -9.54
CA ASP A 88 -10.25 -11.66 -10.85
C ASP A 88 -9.21 -12.77 -10.66
N LEU A 89 -9.57 -13.98 -11.10
CA LEU A 89 -8.71 -15.16 -10.98
C LEU A 89 -7.69 -15.29 -12.12
N THR A 90 -7.74 -14.39 -13.11
CA THR A 90 -6.89 -14.43 -14.30
C THR A 90 -5.43 -14.27 -13.93
N GLY A 91 -4.59 -15.21 -14.35
CA GLY A 91 -3.15 -15.19 -14.05
C GLY A 91 -2.79 -15.49 -12.58
N LEU A 92 -3.75 -15.81 -11.71
CA LEU A 92 -3.47 -16.30 -10.36
C LEU A 92 -3.05 -17.78 -10.40
N GLY A 93 -2.05 -18.14 -9.59
CA GLY A 93 -1.69 -19.54 -9.34
C GLY A 93 -2.72 -20.26 -8.46
N PRO A 94 -2.70 -21.60 -8.39
CA PRO A 94 -3.71 -22.38 -7.67
C PRO A 94 -3.89 -21.95 -6.21
N SER A 95 -2.80 -21.74 -5.47
CA SER A 95 -2.85 -21.31 -4.06
C SER A 95 -3.50 -19.95 -3.88
N ASN A 96 -3.21 -19.00 -4.76
CA ASN A 96 -3.76 -17.65 -4.68
C ASN A 96 -5.25 -17.64 -5.04
N ARG A 97 -5.67 -18.46 -6.00
CA ARG A 97 -7.10 -18.64 -6.31
C ARG A 97 -7.86 -19.21 -5.12
N ALA A 98 -7.30 -20.21 -4.46
CA ALA A 98 -7.90 -20.81 -3.27
C ALA A 98 -7.96 -19.85 -2.08
N TRP A 99 -7.10 -18.83 -2.05
CA TRP A 99 -7.10 -17.83 -0.98
C TRP A 99 -8.15 -16.73 -1.19
N VAL A 100 -8.44 -16.38 -2.45
CA VAL A 100 -9.41 -15.33 -2.82
C VAL A 100 -10.86 -15.83 -2.77
N MET A 101 -11.09 -17.14 -2.86
CA MET A 101 -12.42 -17.79 -2.81
C MET A 101 -12.77 -18.25 -1.40
#